data_AF-A0A2B8A5D6-F1
#
_entry.id   AF-A0A2B8A5D6-F1
#
_cell.length_a   1.000
_cell.length_b   1.000
_cell.length_c   1.000
_cell.angle_alpha   90.00
_cell.angle_beta   90.00
_cell.angle_gamma   90.00
#
_symmetry.space_group_name_H-M   'P 1'
#
loop_
_entity.id
_entity.type
_entity.pdbx_description
1 polymer ?
#
loop_
_entity_poly.entity_id
_entity_poly.type
_entity_poly.pdbx_seq_one_letter_code
_entity_poly.pdbx_strand_id
1 'polypeptide(L)'
;MSAHGDGVIQDPIKAKEKFLENIKTRLGETRLGEARLGETRLGKAKDELPFRRRRLAIVAGIAAMLLLTFGAIQQFYLKKLSSLAENTLKQEDSIIINTSNVSKTTRLADGSDVTLYPNSKLTHVSFTEGERRMRLEGKAFFKV
;
A
#
# COMPACT_ATOMS: atom_id res chain seq x y z
N MET A 1 51.17 28.62 -76.00
CA MET A 1 51.68 27.25 -76.24
C MET A 1 51.90 26.66 -74.85
N SER A 2 50.96 25.86 -74.35
CA SER A 2 51.00 24.38 -74.35
C SER A 2 52.23 23.85 -73.57
N ALA A 3 52.14 22.96 -72.59
CA ALA A 3 51.18 21.89 -72.34
C ALA A 3 51.36 21.29 -70.93
N HIS A 4 50.36 20.50 -70.51
CA HIS A 4 50.46 19.21 -69.78
C HIS A 4 51.04 19.24 -68.35
N GLY A 5 50.35 18.84 -67.28
CA GLY A 5 49.18 17.97 -67.18
C GLY A 5 49.55 16.48 -67.12
N ASP A 6 50.27 16.04 -66.09
CA ASP A 6 50.42 14.61 -65.76
C ASP A 6 49.74 14.29 -64.43
N GLY A 7 48.46 13.92 -64.54
CA GLY A 7 47.72 13.26 -63.48
C GLY A 7 48.17 11.81 -63.38
N VAL A 8 48.93 11.49 -62.34
CA VAL A 8 49.29 10.11 -62.00
C VAL A 8 48.02 9.41 -61.49
N ILE A 9 47.37 8.66 -62.38
CA ILE A 9 46.30 7.72 -62.06
C ILE A 9 46.90 6.66 -61.14
N GLN A 10 46.63 6.76 -59.84
CA GLN A 10 46.94 5.69 -58.89
C GLN A 10 46.02 4.51 -59.18
N ASP A 11 46.62 3.38 -59.56
CA ASP A 11 45.94 2.11 -59.77
C ASP A 11 45.06 1.75 -58.55
N PRO A 12 43.73 1.63 -58.71
CA PRO A 12 42.81 1.34 -57.61
C PRO A 12 43.03 -0.08 -57.03
N ILE A 13 43.74 -0.95 -57.74
CA ILE A 13 44.06 -2.32 -57.31
C ILE A 13 45.14 -2.30 -56.22
N LYS A 14 46.19 -1.47 -56.36
CA LYS A 14 47.26 -1.35 -55.34
C LYS A 14 46.77 -0.71 -54.05
N ALA A 15 45.80 0.20 -54.13
CA ALA A 15 45.19 0.81 -52.93
C ALA A 15 44.39 -0.22 -52.12
N LYS A 16 43.73 -1.18 -52.79
CA LYS A 16 42.91 -2.21 -52.15
C LYS A 16 43.75 -3.27 -51.44
N GLU A 17 44.88 -3.68 -52.01
CA GLU A 17 45.80 -4.62 -51.37
C GLU A 17 46.42 -4.03 -50.09
N LYS A 18 46.84 -2.77 -50.13
CA LYS A 18 47.39 -2.07 -48.96
C LYS A 18 46.38 -1.91 -47.83
N PHE A 19 45.10 -1.76 -48.17
CA PHE A 19 44.00 -1.72 -47.20
C PHE A 19 43.73 -3.09 -46.57
N LEU A 20 43.75 -4.18 -47.35
CA LEU A 20 43.55 -5.54 -46.85
C LEU A 20 44.70 -6.02 -45.96
N GLU A 21 45.93 -5.62 -46.26
CA GLU A 21 47.09 -5.92 -45.42
C GLU A 21 47.00 -5.24 -44.04
N ASN A 22 46.54 -3.99 -43.99
CA ASN A 22 46.35 -3.24 -42.75
C ASN A 22 45.20 -3.78 -41.87
N ILE A 23 44.18 -4.42 -42.47
CA ILE A 23 43.12 -5.10 -41.70
C ILE A 23 43.63 -6.43 -41.13
N LYS A 24 44.45 -7.19 -41.88
CA LYS A 24 45.04 -8.44 -41.39
C LYS A 24 45.99 -8.21 -40.21
N THR A 25 46.78 -7.15 -40.22
CA THR A 25 47.66 -6.80 -39.09
C THR A 25 46.87 -6.39 -37.84
N ARG A 26 45.71 -5.75 -37.98
CA ARG A 26 44.87 -5.36 -36.83
C ARG A 26 44.01 -6.49 -36.25
N LEU A 27 43.69 -7.54 -37.01
CA LEU A 27 42.93 -8.69 -36.49
C LEU A 27 43.79 -9.77 -35.81
N GLY A 28 45.13 -9.71 -35.94
CA GLY A 28 46.06 -10.70 -35.39
C GLY A 28 46.50 -10.46 -33.94
N GLU A 29 46.10 -9.37 -33.30
CA GLU A 29 46.55 -8.97 -31.95
C GLU A 29 45.48 -9.05 -30.86
N THR A 30 44.40 -9.81 -31.05
CA THR A 30 43.68 -10.38 -29.90
C THR A 30 44.47 -11.56 -29.34
N ARG A 31 45.64 -11.26 -28.77
CA ARG A 31 46.32 -12.18 -27.87
C ARG A 31 45.42 -12.36 -26.65
N LEU A 32 44.72 -13.48 -26.66
CA LEU A 32 44.08 -14.17 -25.56
C LEU A 32 45.14 -14.46 -24.48
N GLY A 33 45.60 -13.41 -23.81
CA GLY A 33 46.52 -13.49 -22.69
C GLY A 33 45.75 -13.92 -21.46
N GLU A 34 45.78 -15.22 -21.19
CA GLU A 34 45.75 -15.85 -19.87
C GLU A 34 45.15 -14.97 -18.76
N ALA A 35 43.85 -15.12 -18.53
CA ALA A 35 43.27 -14.79 -17.24
C ALA A 35 43.89 -15.76 -16.23
N ARG A 36 45.06 -15.41 -15.70
CA ARG A 36 45.59 -16.05 -14.51
C ARG A 36 44.52 -15.90 -13.45
N LEU A 37 43.99 -17.05 -13.06
CA LEU A 37 43.16 -17.32 -11.90
C LEU A 37 43.97 -16.96 -10.64
N GLY A 38 44.33 -15.68 -10.52
CA GLY A 38 44.85 -15.10 -9.31
C GLY A 38 43.70 -15.13 -8.34
N GLU A 39 43.75 -16.12 -7.46
CA GLU A 39 43.23 -16.10 -6.11
C GLU A 39 42.36 -14.87 -5.88
N THR A 40 41.05 -15.06 -5.96
CA THR A 40 40.14 -14.25 -5.18
C THR A 40 40.60 -14.41 -3.74
N ARG A 41 41.55 -13.57 -3.33
CA ARG A 41 41.64 -13.06 -1.98
C ARG A 41 40.30 -12.37 -1.80
N LEU A 42 39.34 -13.21 -1.42
CA LEU A 42 38.15 -12.92 -0.66
C LEU A 42 38.64 -12.32 0.67
N GLY A 43 39.35 -11.19 0.57
CA GLY A 43 39.40 -10.21 1.60
C GLY A 43 37.95 -9.87 1.81
N LYS A 44 37.37 -10.51 2.82
CA LYS A 44 36.32 -9.92 3.61
C LYS A 44 36.85 -8.53 3.96
N ALA A 45 36.58 -7.57 3.09
CA ALA A 45 36.40 -6.20 3.49
C ALA A 45 35.27 -6.31 4.50
N LYS A 46 35.64 -6.56 5.75
CA LYS A 46 34.80 -6.19 6.87
C LYS A 46 34.58 -4.72 6.60
N ASP A 47 33.39 -4.40 6.11
CA ASP A 47 32.89 -3.05 6.09
C ASP A 47 32.86 -2.61 7.56
N GLU A 48 34.01 -2.18 8.04
CA GLU A 48 34.18 -1.38 9.23
C GLU A 48 33.60 -0.02 8.88
N LEU A 49 32.28 0.01 8.74
CA LEU A 49 31.51 1.23 8.81
C LEU A 49 32.02 1.94 10.06
N PRO A 50 32.59 3.16 9.92
CA PRO A 50 33.24 3.85 11.03
C PRO A 50 32.27 3.86 12.20
N PHE A 51 32.74 3.57 13.40
CA PHE A 51 31.93 3.28 14.61
C PHE A 51 30.70 4.23 14.80
N ARG A 52 30.80 5.47 14.30
CA ARG A 52 29.72 6.46 14.23
C ARG A 52 28.50 6.03 13.38
N ARG A 53 28.71 5.37 12.23
CA ARG A 53 27.63 4.86 11.36
C ARG A 53 26.86 3.70 11.97
N ARG A 54 27.52 2.85 12.79
CA ARG A 54 26.83 1.77 13.52
C ARG A 54 25.86 2.34 14.55
N ARG A 55 26.25 3.37 15.29
CA ARG A 55 25.34 4.06 16.25
C ARG A 55 24.17 4.72 15.53
N LEU A 56 24.41 5.38 14.40
CA LEU A 56 23.34 5.98 13.59
C LEU A 56 22.36 4.93 13.05
N ALA A 57 22.84 3.77 12.59
CA ALA A 57 21.98 2.69 12.11
C ALA A 57 21.09 2.12 13.23
N ILE A 58 21.64 1.97 14.45
CA ILE A 58 20.87 1.52 15.62
C ILE A 58 19.78 2.54 15.97
N VAL A 59 20.14 3.83 16.04
CA VAL A 59 19.17 4.90 16.34
C VAL A 59 18.09 4.99 15.28
N ALA A 60 18.45 4.88 13.99
CA ALA A 60 17.50 4.86 12.89
C ALA A 60 16.56 3.64 12.98
N GLY A 61 17.08 2.46 13.35
CA GLY A 61 16.28 1.26 13.57
C GLY A 61 15.26 1.43 14.70
N ILE A 62 15.68 2.00 15.83
CA ILE A 62 14.79 2.27 16.98
C ILE A 62 13.70 3.28 16.59
N ALA A 63 14.07 4.37 15.90
CA ALA A 63 13.12 5.39 15.45
C ALA A 63 12.07 4.82 14.48
N ALA A 64 12.49 3.96 13.54
CA ALA A 64 11.59 3.29 12.61
C ALA A 64 10.59 2.36 13.34
N MET A 65 11.05 1.60 14.34
CA MET A 65 10.16 0.78 15.17
C MET A 65 9.12 1.62 15.90
N LEU A 66 9.52 2.74 16.52
CA LEU A 66 8.61 3.62 17.24
C LEU A 66 7.54 4.24 16.33
N LEU A 67 7.90 4.62 15.10
CA LEU A 67 6.94 5.15 14.13
C LEU A 67 5.92 4.09 13.70
N LEU A 68 6.36 2.84 13.49
CA LEU A 68 5.47 1.75 13.13
C LEU A 68 4.50 1.39 14.27
N THR A 69 4.98 1.34 15.51
CA THR A 69 4.12 1.07 16.67
C THR A 69 3.12 2.20 16.88
N PHE A 70 3.55 3.46 16.80
CA PHE A 70 2.67 4.62 16.92
C PHE A 70 1.59 4.63 15.82
N GLY A 71 1.98 4.38 14.56
CA GLY A 71 1.03 4.31 13.45
C GLY A 71 0.00 3.19 13.61
N ALA A 72 0.44 2.00 14.06
CA ALA A 72 -0.47 0.88 14.33
C ALA A 72 -1.46 1.19 15.47
N ILE A 73 -0.98 1.82 16.55
CA ILE A 73 -1.80 2.26 17.67
C ILE A 73 -2.83 3.31 17.21
N GLN A 74 -2.40 4.32 16.45
CA GLN A 74 -3.29 5.37 15.95
C GLN A 74 -4.39 4.81 15.05
N GLN A 75 -4.07 3.87 14.15
CA GLN A 75 -5.04 3.16 13.32
C GLN A 75 -6.09 2.41 14.14
N PHE A 76 -5.67 1.76 15.24
CA PHE A 76 -6.59 1.07 16.13
C PHE A 76 -7.57 2.04 16.82
N TYR A 77 -7.07 3.18 17.31
CA TYR A 77 -7.92 4.21 17.91
C TYR A 77 -8.91 4.82 16.93
N LEU A 78 -8.49 5.10 15.69
CA LEU A 78 -9.37 5.62 14.64
C LEU A 78 -10.51 4.65 14.34
N LYS A 79 -10.22 3.35 14.17
CA LYS A 79 -11.25 2.32 13.93
C LYS A 79 -12.24 2.22 15.09
N LYS A 80 -11.76 2.34 16.33
CA LYS A 80 -12.62 2.33 17.53
C LYS A 80 -13.54 3.55 17.58
N LEU A 81 -13.06 4.73 17.17
CA LEU A 81 -13.89 5.93 17.09
C LEU A 81 -14.94 5.83 15.98
N SER A 82 -14.57 5.30 14.80
CA SER A 82 -15.51 5.10 13.70
C SER A 82 -16.62 4.11 14.06
N SER A 83 -16.31 3.02 14.77
CA SER A 83 -17.34 2.07 15.21
C SER A 83 -18.25 2.65 16.30
N LEU A 84 -17.76 3.56 17.15
CA LEU A 84 -18.60 4.28 18.10
C LEU A 84 -19.50 5.30 17.38
N ALA A 85 -18.96 6.07 16.44
CA ALA A 85 -19.72 7.06 15.68
C ALA A 85 -20.80 6.43 14.78
N GLU A 86 -20.53 5.27 14.18
CA GLU A 86 -21.50 4.55 13.34
C GLU A 86 -22.70 4.02 14.16
N ASN A 87 -22.50 3.72 15.45
CA ASN A 87 -23.60 3.34 16.35
C ASN A 87 -24.44 4.54 16.83
N THR A 88 -23.85 5.75 16.87
CA THR A 88 -24.58 6.96 17.29
C THR A 88 -25.37 7.61 16.14
N LEU A 89 -24.91 7.47 14.89
CA LEU A 89 -25.61 8.02 13.71
C LEU A 89 -26.70 7.11 13.12
N LYS A 90 -26.76 5.83 13.53
CA LYS A 90 -27.89 4.93 13.23
C LYS A 90 -28.98 4.96 14.32
N GLN A 91 -29.02 6.00 15.14
CA GLN A 91 -30.23 6.39 15.87
C GLN A 91 -31.20 7.15 14.92
N GLU A 92 -31.29 6.71 13.68
CA GLU A 92 -32.41 7.01 12.79
C GLU A 92 -33.58 6.14 13.26
N ASP A 93 -34.70 6.78 13.59
CA ASP A 93 -36.05 6.20 13.67
C ASP A 93 -36.07 4.66 13.77
N SER A 94 -35.85 4.11 14.96
CA SER A 94 -35.86 2.65 15.12
C SER A 94 -37.27 2.13 14.83
N ILE A 95 -37.46 1.56 13.64
CA ILE A 95 -38.71 0.94 13.21
C ILE A 95 -38.69 -0.52 13.69
N ILE A 96 -39.53 -0.83 14.67
CA ILE A 96 -39.72 -2.20 15.18
C ILE A 96 -41.02 -2.75 14.59
N ILE A 97 -40.90 -3.73 13.69
CA ILE A 97 -42.05 -4.36 13.03
C ILE A 97 -42.18 -5.80 13.52
N ASN A 98 -43.40 -6.21 13.87
CA ASN A 98 -43.78 -7.60 14.07
C ASN A 98 -44.70 -8.05 12.93
N THR A 99 -44.10 -8.63 11.89
CA THR A 99 -44.83 -9.27 10.78
C THR A 99 -45.22 -10.72 11.07
N SER A 100 -44.88 -11.26 12.24
CA SER A 100 -45.17 -12.64 12.61
C SER A 100 -46.57 -12.78 13.19
N ASN A 101 -47.08 -14.01 13.23
CA ASN A 101 -48.35 -14.36 13.87
C ASN A 101 -48.22 -14.58 15.40
N VAL A 102 -47.05 -14.28 15.98
CA VAL A 102 -46.75 -14.44 17.40
C VAL A 102 -46.32 -13.11 17.99
N SER A 103 -46.62 -12.87 19.26
CA SER A 103 -46.16 -11.67 19.94
C SER A 103 -44.63 -11.63 20.06
N LYS A 104 -44.03 -10.44 19.89
CA LYS A 104 -42.59 -10.22 19.97
C LYS A 104 -42.27 -9.21 21.06
N THR A 105 -41.46 -9.59 22.03
CA THR A 105 -40.97 -8.68 23.08
C THR A 105 -39.61 -8.11 22.70
N THR A 106 -39.39 -6.83 22.92
CA THR A 106 -38.13 -6.12 22.65
C THR A 106 -37.90 -5.06 23.72
N ARG A 107 -36.66 -4.95 24.18
CA ARG A 107 -36.26 -3.93 25.15
C ARG A 107 -35.87 -2.64 24.44
N LEU A 108 -36.43 -1.52 24.88
CA LEU A 108 -36.16 -0.19 24.33
C LEU A 108 -34.90 0.43 24.96
N ALA A 109 -34.44 1.55 24.40
CA ALA A 109 -33.23 2.24 24.84
C ALA A 109 -33.31 2.80 26.28
N ASP A 110 -34.51 3.14 26.74
CA ASP A 110 -34.79 3.54 28.12
C ASP A 110 -34.85 2.35 29.11
N GLY A 111 -34.70 1.13 28.60
CA GLY A 111 -34.74 -0.11 29.38
C GLY A 111 -36.14 -0.68 29.61
N SER A 112 -37.20 -0.04 29.10
CA SER A 112 -38.57 -0.57 29.15
C SER A 112 -38.74 -1.75 28.18
N ASP A 113 -39.67 -2.66 28.50
CA ASP A 113 -39.99 -3.78 27.61
C ASP A 113 -41.27 -3.48 26.82
N VAL A 114 -41.23 -3.70 25.51
CA VAL A 114 -42.37 -3.61 24.60
C VAL A 114 -42.69 -4.98 24.05
N THR A 115 -43.95 -5.41 24.18
CA THR A 115 -44.48 -6.59 23.51
C THR A 115 -45.40 -6.16 22.37
N LEU A 116 -44.95 -6.35 21.13
CA LEU A 116 -45.74 -6.11 19.92
C LEU A 116 -46.57 -7.34 19.58
N TYR A 117 -47.87 -7.17 19.40
CA TYR A 117 -48.75 -8.23 18.91
C TYR A 117 -48.56 -8.48 17.41
N PRO A 118 -49.14 -9.55 16.85
CA PRO A 118 -49.07 -9.82 15.42
C PRO A 118 -49.48 -8.63 14.55
N ASN A 119 -48.79 -8.45 13.43
CA ASN A 119 -49.03 -7.37 12.46
C ASN A 119 -49.00 -5.97 13.07
N SER A 120 -48.15 -5.75 14.07
CA SER A 120 -47.99 -4.46 14.75
C SER A 120 -46.63 -3.84 14.45
N LYS A 121 -46.56 -2.51 14.49
CA LYS A 121 -45.38 -1.73 14.10
C LYS A 121 -45.23 -0.53 15.04
N LEU A 122 -44.01 -0.33 15.53
CA LEU A 122 -43.61 0.81 16.35
C LEU A 122 -42.58 1.63 15.58
N THR A 123 -42.83 2.91 15.37
CA THR A 123 -41.93 3.84 14.67
C THR A 123 -41.66 5.10 15.47
N HIS A 124 -40.66 5.86 15.03
CA HIS A 124 -40.28 7.16 15.59
C HIS A 124 -40.04 7.11 17.09
N VAL A 125 -39.33 6.08 17.56
CA VAL A 125 -39.02 5.93 18.99
C VAL A 125 -37.93 6.95 19.35
N SER A 126 -38.36 8.09 19.90
CA SER A 126 -37.48 9.15 20.37
C SER A 126 -37.62 9.31 21.89
N PHE A 127 -36.49 9.30 22.57
CA PHE A 127 -36.37 9.52 24.01
C PHE A 127 -35.72 10.88 24.24
N THR A 128 -36.45 11.81 24.86
CA THR A 128 -35.88 13.05 25.42
C THR A 128 -35.90 12.97 26.95
N GLU A 129 -35.25 13.89 27.65
CA GLU A 129 -35.15 13.87 29.12
C GLU A 129 -36.52 13.89 29.83
N GLY A 130 -37.58 14.34 29.17
CA GLY A 130 -38.92 14.46 29.75
C GLY A 130 -40.05 13.78 28.97
N GLU A 131 -39.83 13.34 27.73
CA GLU A 131 -40.88 12.79 26.89
C GLU A 131 -40.44 11.54 26.11
N ARG A 132 -41.39 10.63 25.94
CA ARG A 132 -41.26 9.46 25.07
C ARG A 132 -42.24 9.60 23.93
N ARG A 133 -41.72 9.82 22.72
CA ARG A 133 -42.55 9.90 21.52
C ARG A 133 -42.34 8.64 20.72
N MET A 134 -43.45 8.01 20.34
CA MET A 134 -43.47 6.81 19.51
C MET A 134 -44.81 6.71 18.81
N ARG A 135 -44.81 6.15 17.61
CA ARG A 135 -46.02 5.91 16.82
C ARG A 135 -46.26 4.42 16.74
N LEU A 136 -47.45 3.99 17.17
CA LEU A 136 -47.88 2.60 17.15
C LEU A 136 -48.95 2.39 16.06
N GLU A 137 -48.73 1.40 15.22
CA GLU A 137 -49.72 0.82 14.31
C GLU A 137 -50.01 -0.61 14.80
N GLY A 138 -51.26 -0.90 15.17
CA GLY A 138 -51.64 -2.22 15.73
C GLY A 138 -51.78 -2.20 17.26
N LYS A 139 -51.33 -3.27 17.92
CA LYS A 139 -51.44 -3.44 19.37
C LYS A 139 -50.06 -3.69 20.00
N ALA A 140 -49.85 -3.10 21.17
CA ALA A 140 -48.66 -3.31 21.97
C ALA A 140 -48.99 -3.31 23.46
N PHE A 141 -48.13 -3.96 24.24
CA PHE A 141 -48.11 -3.87 25.70
C PHE A 141 -46.75 -3.30 26.14
N PHE A 142 -46.79 -2.26 26.98
CA PHE A 142 -45.61 -1.57 27.49
C PHE A 142 -45.40 -1.90 28.96
N LYS A 143 -44.22 -2.39 29.31
CA LYS A 143 -43.75 -2.55 30.69
C LYS A 143 -42.70 -1.47 30.94
N VAL A 144 -43.16 -0.36 31.49
CA VAL A 144 -42.40 0.87 31.75
C VAL A 144 -41.65 0.78 33.06
#